data_AF-A0A925XF67-F1
#
_entry.id   AF-A0A925XF67-F1
#
_cell.length_a   1.000
_cell.length_b   1.000
_cell.length_c   1.000
_cell.angle_alpha   90.00
_cell.angle_beta   90.00
_cell.angle_gamma   90.00
#
_symmetry.space_group_name_H-M   'P 1'
#
loop_
_entity.id
_entity.type
_entity.pdbx_description
1 polymer ?
#
loop_
_entity_poly.entity_id
_entity_poly.type
_entity_poly.pdbx_seq_one_letter_code
_entity_poly.pdbx_strand_id
1 'polypeptide(L)'
;FSPLYAAGLALIANTSPVAFGALGTPIITLAKVSGLDEMALCQMAGRQLPFFSLIVPAWLVAVMSGWRGVMGCWPAIAVCGGVFALLQFLTANYHGPTLVDVVGGLGSLIALAVMLRFWQPKEIWRFPDEPSHAEMVADAPLTTRQVVNAWMPWVFLSVLVFAWGWPAVKVTLNGGPPDRPNALAGYTKFTLPVPGLHNRVYRTAPVAPVAEGADRAAEAEKAVMEVPWLATTGTGIFLAAILTALWLRIPAREFVAQFGRTVWEMRWALFTIASMLALAFTTKYGGSDATMGLAFTHTGWFYPFFAPLLGWLGVALTGSDTSSNALFGSLQRITAEQLGLNPILIVASNSTGGVMGKMIDAQSIVVAAVATGQRGGEGKILRFVFLHSVVLAALVGALTMAQAYVLTWMIPVS
;
A
#
# COMPACT_ATOMS: atom_id res chain seq x y z
N PHE A 1 -25.00 -9.72 12.88
CA PHE A 1 -24.00 -10.21 11.89
C PHE A 1 -23.20 -11.35 12.48
N SER A 2 -22.88 -12.39 11.71
CA SER A 2 -21.92 -13.43 12.14
C SER A 2 -20.53 -12.79 12.34
N PRO A 3 -19.94 -12.88 13.55
CA PRO A 3 -18.62 -12.30 13.85
C PRO A 3 -17.52 -12.74 12.87
N LEU A 4 -17.51 -14.01 12.50
CA LEU A 4 -16.54 -14.59 11.56
C LEU A 4 -16.66 -13.96 10.16
N TYR A 5 -17.89 -13.72 9.72
CA TYR A 5 -18.17 -13.18 8.41
C TYR A 5 -17.82 -11.70 8.31
N ALA A 6 -18.13 -10.92 9.35
CA ALA A 6 -17.73 -9.52 9.45
C ALA A 6 -16.19 -9.37 9.46
N ALA A 7 -15.49 -10.20 10.25
CA ALA A 7 -14.03 -10.24 10.26
C ALA A 7 -13.46 -10.63 8.89
N GLY A 8 -13.98 -11.70 8.28
CA GLY A 8 -13.51 -12.20 7.00
C GLY A 8 -13.70 -11.21 5.85
N LEU A 9 -14.88 -10.61 5.74
CA LEU A 9 -15.17 -9.59 4.72
C LEU A 9 -14.30 -8.35 4.91
N ALA A 10 -14.08 -7.90 6.15
CA ALA A 10 -13.19 -6.77 6.41
C ALA A 10 -11.75 -7.06 5.98
N LEU A 11 -11.23 -8.26 6.24
CA LEU A 11 -9.89 -8.68 5.81
C LEU A 11 -9.77 -8.79 4.29
N ILE A 12 -10.79 -9.32 3.61
CA ILE A 12 -10.82 -9.35 2.13
C ILE A 12 -10.88 -7.94 1.56
N ALA A 13 -11.64 -7.02 2.18
CA ALA A 13 -11.70 -5.63 1.73
C ALA A 13 -10.39 -4.89 1.95
N ASN A 14 -9.63 -5.29 2.98
CA ASN A 14 -8.32 -4.72 3.30
C ASN A 14 -7.22 -5.03 2.26
N THR A 15 -7.49 -5.86 1.25
CA THR A 15 -6.59 -6.07 0.11
C THR A 15 -6.81 -5.11 -1.05
N SER A 16 -7.71 -4.13 -0.91
CA SER A 16 -7.73 -3.00 -1.85
C SER A 16 -6.41 -2.21 -1.69
N PRO A 17 -5.88 -1.63 -2.77
CA PRO A 17 -4.47 -1.61 -3.19
C PRO A 17 -3.45 -1.06 -2.18
N VAL A 18 -3.11 -1.86 -1.17
CA VAL A 18 -2.15 -1.53 -0.10
C VAL A 18 -0.77 -1.05 -0.61
N ALA A 19 -0.39 -1.38 -1.85
CA ALA A 19 0.84 -0.92 -2.49
C ALA A 19 0.97 0.62 -2.51
N PHE A 20 -0.14 1.34 -2.63
CA PHE A 20 -0.16 2.81 -2.57
C PHE A 20 -0.64 3.34 -1.20
N GLY A 21 -0.76 2.45 -0.21
CA GLY A 21 -1.11 2.77 1.15
C GLY A 21 -0.13 3.75 1.80
N ALA A 22 -0.61 4.47 2.83
CA ALA A 22 0.14 5.52 3.51
C ALA A 22 0.77 6.53 2.54
N LEU A 23 -0.01 6.94 1.52
CA LEU A 23 0.39 7.81 0.42
C LEU A 23 1.67 7.34 -0.29
N GLY A 24 1.66 6.09 -0.74
CA GLY A 24 2.71 5.53 -1.59
C GLY A 24 3.97 5.05 -0.87
N THR A 25 3.97 5.04 0.47
CA THR A 25 5.15 4.64 1.27
C THR A 25 5.72 3.27 0.87
N PRO A 26 4.92 2.24 0.54
CA PRO A 26 5.46 0.96 0.08
C PRO A 26 6.25 1.06 -1.21
N ILE A 27 5.76 1.77 -2.24
CA ILE A 27 6.46 1.98 -3.51
C ILE A 27 7.70 2.87 -3.32
N ILE A 28 7.61 3.93 -2.51
CA ILE A 28 8.76 4.81 -2.19
C ILE A 28 9.87 4.00 -1.52
N THR A 29 9.50 3.13 -0.57
CA THR A 29 10.46 2.25 0.13
C THR A 29 11.05 1.23 -0.82
N LEU A 30 10.22 0.61 -1.66
CA LEU A 30 10.63 -0.34 -2.70
C LEU A 30 11.66 0.28 -3.65
N ALA A 31 11.41 1.50 -4.14
CA ALA A 31 12.33 2.27 -4.98
C ALA A 31 13.66 2.51 -4.26
N LYS A 32 13.62 2.93 -3.00
CA LYS A 32 14.83 3.20 -2.20
C LYS A 32 15.69 1.95 -1.96
N VAL A 33 15.08 0.80 -1.64
CA VAL A 33 15.86 -0.42 -1.37
C VAL A 33 16.35 -1.10 -2.64
N SER A 34 15.53 -1.12 -3.68
CA SER A 34 15.89 -1.68 -4.98
C SER A 34 16.84 -0.76 -5.75
N GLY A 35 16.80 0.55 -5.53
CA GLY A 35 17.55 1.53 -6.32
C GLY A 35 17.00 1.72 -7.74
N LEU A 36 15.74 1.38 -7.97
CA LEU A 36 15.02 1.59 -9.23
C LEU A 36 14.21 2.89 -9.19
N ASP A 37 13.82 3.38 -10.36
CA ASP A 37 13.02 4.60 -10.46
C ASP A 37 11.64 4.45 -9.79
N GLU A 38 11.29 5.43 -8.95
CA GLU A 38 10.04 5.41 -8.18
C GLU A 38 8.82 5.49 -9.09
N MET A 39 8.87 6.32 -10.14
CA MET A 39 7.75 6.50 -11.06
C MET A 39 7.53 5.25 -11.91
N ALA A 40 8.59 4.60 -12.39
CA ALA A 40 8.51 3.36 -13.15
C ALA A 40 7.92 2.22 -12.32
N LEU A 41 8.33 2.08 -11.05
CA LEU A 41 7.72 1.10 -10.12
C LEU A 41 6.24 1.42 -9.86
N CYS A 42 5.91 2.71 -9.68
CA CYS A 42 4.53 3.17 -9.50
C CYS A 42 3.66 2.86 -10.73
N GLN A 43 4.15 3.17 -11.94
CA GLN A 43 3.50 2.87 -13.21
C GLN A 43 3.25 1.37 -13.37
N MET A 44 4.25 0.55 -13.09
CA MET A 44 4.14 -0.90 -13.23
C MET A 44 3.10 -1.48 -12.25
N ALA A 45 3.14 -1.08 -10.98
CA ALA A 45 2.11 -1.46 -10.01
C ALA A 45 0.72 -0.96 -10.44
N GLY A 46 0.65 0.26 -10.98
CA GLY A 46 -0.54 0.87 -11.55
C GLY A 46 -1.04 0.24 -12.85
N ARG A 47 -0.28 -0.68 -13.46
CA ARG A 47 -0.67 -1.49 -14.61
C ARG A 47 -1.01 -2.94 -14.23
N GLN A 48 -0.84 -3.30 -12.96
CA GLN A 48 -1.20 -4.61 -12.40
C GLN A 48 -2.46 -4.53 -11.55
N LEU A 49 -2.47 -3.61 -10.57
CA LEU A 49 -3.53 -3.51 -9.57
C LEU A 49 -4.93 -3.16 -10.11
N PRO A 50 -5.11 -2.36 -11.19
CA PRO A 50 -6.44 -2.05 -11.71
C PRO A 50 -7.30 -3.26 -12.07
N PHE A 51 -6.69 -4.35 -12.55
CA PHE A 51 -7.41 -5.61 -12.82
C PHE A 51 -7.99 -6.21 -11.54
N PHE A 52 -7.23 -6.17 -10.45
CA PHE A 52 -7.66 -6.67 -9.15
C PHE A 52 -8.65 -5.72 -8.48
N SER A 53 -8.50 -4.41 -8.64
CA SER A 53 -9.48 -3.43 -8.17
C SER A 53 -10.86 -3.56 -8.80
N LEU A 54 -10.95 -4.12 -10.02
CA LEU A 54 -12.22 -4.51 -10.65
C LEU A 54 -12.78 -5.81 -10.04
N ILE A 55 -11.91 -6.78 -9.75
CA ILE A 55 -12.29 -8.10 -9.25
C ILE A 55 -12.75 -8.03 -7.79
N VAL A 56 -12.03 -7.30 -6.93
CA VAL A 56 -12.23 -7.31 -5.47
C VAL A 56 -13.65 -6.92 -5.05
N PRO A 57 -14.30 -5.86 -5.58
CA PRO A 57 -15.69 -5.54 -5.24
C PRO A 57 -16.66 -6.67 -5.62
N ALA A 58 -16.48 -7.28 -6.79
CA ALA A 58 -17.30 -8.42 -7.20
C ALA A 58 -17.05 -9.64 -6.31
N TRP A 59 -15.79 -9.86 -5.94
CA TRP A 59 -15.37 -10.93 -5.04
C TRP A 59 -15.97 -10.78 -3.65
N LEU A 60 -15.98 -9.56 -3.09
CA LEU A 60 -16.61 -9.24 -1.80
C LEU A 60 -18.11 -9.51 -1.83
N VAL A 61 -18.81 -9.07 -2.87
CA VAL A 61 -20.25 -9.32 -3.01
C VAL A 61 -20.53 -10.81 -3.23
N ALA A 62 -19.70 -11.51 -4.01
CA ALA A 62 -19.83 -12.94 -4.22
C ALA A 62 -19.68 -13.73 -2.91
N VAL A 63 -18.70 -13.36 -2.07
CA VAL A 63 -18.54 -13.95 -0.74
C VAL A 63 -19.75 -13.63 0.12
N MET A 64 -20.23 -12.38 0.11
CA MET A 64 -21.29 -11.88 0.99
C MET A 64 -22.70 -12.42 0.66
N SER A 65 -23.11 -12.39 -0.61
CA SER A 65 -24.49 -12.66 -1.05
C SER A 65 -24.56 -13.65 -2.22
N GLY A 66 -23.45 -14.30 -2.57
CA GLY A 66 -23.36 -15.26 -3.66
C GLY A 66 -23.45 -14.62 -5.05
N TRP A 67 -23.39 -15.46 -6.09
CA TRP A 67 -23.42 -14.99 -7.48
C TRP A 67 -24.71 -14.24 -7.85
N ARG A 68 -25.84 -14.60 -7.24
CA ARG A 68 -27.11 -13.89 -7.45
C ARG A 68 -27.03 -12.44 -6.97
N GLY A 69 -26.38 -12.19 -5.82
CA GLY A 69 -26.16 -10.83 -5.33
C GLY A 69 -25.21 -10.02 -6.22
N VAL A 70 -24.17 -10.66 -6.77
CA VAL A 70 -23.29 -10.03 -7.77
C VAL A 70 -24.10 -9.58 -8.98
N MET A 71 -24.96 -10.46 -9.52
CA MET A 71 -25.81 -10.11 -10.67
C MET A 71 -26.93 -9.13 -10.32
N GLY A 72 -27.37 -9.05 -9.07
CA GLY A 72 -28.33 -8.04 -8.61
C GLY A 72 -27.71 -6.64 -8.51
N CYS A 73 -26.43 -6.57 -8.12
CA CYS A 73 -25.70 -5.32 -7.87
C CYS A 73 -24.58 -5.05 -8.89
N TRP A 74 -24.54 -5.77 -10.01
CA TRP A 74 -23.46 -5.68 -10.99
C TRP A 74 -23.18 -4.26 -11.50
N PRO A 75 -24.19 -3.38 -11.71
CA PRO A 75 -23.91 -2.03 -12.18
C PRO A 75 -23.13 -1.24 -11.14
N ALA A 76 -23.48 -1.38 -9.86
CA ALA A 76 -22.80 -0.71 -8.75
C ALA A 76 -21.38 -1.25 -8.55
N ILE A 77 -21.20 -2.56 -8.69
CA ILE A 77 -19.87 -3.20 -8.63
C ILE A 77 -18.99 -2.70 -9.77
N ALA A 78 -19.52 -2.67 -11.00
CA ALA A 78 -18.79 -2.21 -12.18
C ALA A 78 -18.40 -0.72 -12.08
N VAL A 79 -19.30 0.13 -11.58
CA VAL A 79 -18.99 1.56 -11.36
C VAL A 79 -17.97 1.72 -10.24
N CYS A 80 -18.16 1.06 -9.10
CA CYS A 80 -17.26 1.13 -7.95
C CYS A 80 -15.84 0.69 -8.32
N GLY A 81 -15.69 -0.54 -8.84
CA GLY A 81 -14.40 -1.09 -9.23
C GLY A 81 -13.81 -0.42 -10.46
N GLY A 82 -14.63 -0.07 -11.46
CA GLY A 82 -14.18 0.52 -12.71
C GLY A 82 -13.68 1.95 -12.57
N VAL A 83 -14.39 2.79 -11.81
CA VAL A 83 -13.91 4.15 -11.52
C VAL A 83 -12.66 4.10 -10.66
N PHE A 84 -12.62 3.22 -9.66
CA PHE A 84 -11.42 3.03 -8.85
C PHE A 84 -10.22 2.61 -9.71
N ALA A 85 -10.37 1.56 -10.52
CA ALA A 85 -9.32 1.01 -11.38
C ALA A 85 -8.83 2.03 -12.42
N LEU A 86 -9.74 2.80 -13.03
CA LEU A 86 -9.39 3.85 -13.99
C LEU A 86 -8.58 4.97 -13.33
N LEU A 87 -9.07 5.52 -12.23
CA LEU A 87 -8.40 6.60 -11.52
C LEU A 87 -7.08 6.15 -10.90
N GLN A 88 -7.02 4.92 -10.42
CA GLN A 88 -5.80 4.27 -9.96
C GLN A 88 -4.78 4.20 -11.10
N PHE A 89 -5.17 3.67 -12.26
CA PHE A 89 -4.30 3.58 -13.44
C PHE A 89 -3.79 4.96 -13.86
N LEU A 90 -4.67 5.95 -14.01
CA LEU A 90 -4.29 7.29 -14.45
C LEU A 90 -3.34 7.96 -13.46
N THR A 91 -3.65 7.91 -12.17
CA THR A 91 -2.86 8.59 -11.14
C THR A 91 -1.49 7.92 -10.97
N ALA A 92 -1.45 6.59 -10.97
CA ALA A 92 -0.19 5.84 -10.89
C ALA A 92 0.70 6.06 -12.13
N ASN A 93 0.11 6.27 -13.31
CA ASN A 93 0.92 6.46 -14.53
C ASN A 93 1.43 7.89 -14.74
N TYR A 94 0.71 8.90 -14.24
CA TYR A 94 0.99 10.30 -14.57
C TYR A 94 1.35 11.20 -13.37
N HIS A 95 1.09 10.76 -12.14
CA HIS A 95 1.31 11.59 -10.95
C HIS A 95 2.34 10.99 -9.98
N GLY A 96 2.27 9.69 -9.76
CA GLY A 96 3.14 8.97 -8.83
C GLY A 96 2.36 8.34 -7.66
N PRO A 97 3.08 7.68 -6.73
CA PRO A 97 2.48 6.71 -5.82
C PRO A 97 1.67 7.33 -4.67
N THR A 98 1.73 8.65 -4.49
CA THR A 98 1.26 9.32 -3.28
C THR A 98 -0.24 9.51 -3.21
N LEU A 99 -0.90 9.74 -4.35
CA LEU A 99 -2.33 10.08 -4.41
C LEU A 99 -3.21 8.98 -5.00
N VAL A 100 -2.62 7.88 -5.43
CA VAL A 100 -3.28 6.83 -6.22
C VAL A 100 -4.56 6.33 -5.55
N ASP A 101 -4.48 5.87 -4.31
CA ASP A 101 -5.62 5.31 -3.60
C ASP A 101 -6.60 6.36 -3.10
N VAL A 102 -6.11 7.58 -2.82
CA VAL A 102 -6.95 8.70 -2.39
C VAL A 102 -7.86 9.12 -3.54
N VAL A 103 -7.29 9.33 -4.72
CA VAL A 103 -8.05 9.72 -5.93
C VAL A 103 -8.96 8.57 -6.36
N GLY A 104 -8.46 7.33 -6.39
CA GLY A 104 -9.26 6.15 -6.71
C GLY A 104 -10.44 5.96 -5.75
N GLY A 105 -10.20 6.02 -4.44
CA GLY A 105 -11.22 5.86 -3.40
C GLY A 105 -12.27 6.97 -3.42
N LEU A 106 -11.85 8.24 -3.48
CA LEU A 106 -12.75 9.38 -3.54
C LEU A 106 -13.61 9.36 -4.80
N GLY A 107 -13.00 9.13 -5.96
CA GLY A 107 -13.73 9.10 -7.22
C GLY A 107 -14.71 7.93 -7.27
N SER A 108 -14.33 6.75 -6.78
CA SER A 108 -15.22 5.59 -6.67
C SER A 108 -16.40 5.87 -5.73
N LEU A 109 -16.16 6.49 -4.57
CA LEU A 109 -17.20 6.87 -3.63
C LEU A 109 -18.19 7.86 -4.25
N ILE A 110 -17.69 8.92 -4.90
CA ILE A 110 -18.54 9.94 -5.55
C ILE A 110 -19.34 9.31 -6.70
N ALA A 111 -18.69 8.53 -7.56
CA ALA A 111 -19.35 7.90 -8.70
C ALA A 111 -20.45 6.92 -8.24
N LEU A 112 -20.17 6.12 -7.21
CA LEU A 112 -21.14 5.21 -6.62
C LEU A 112 -22.31 5.98 -5.99
N ALA A 113 -22.03 7.05 -5.24
CA ALA A 113 -23.08 7.88 -4.63
C ALA A 113 -23.99 8.54 -5.69
N VAL A 114 -23.42 9.08 -6.77
CA VAL A 114 -24.16 9.65 -7.89
C VAL A 114 -24.99 8.58 -8.58
N MET A 115 -24.40 7.42 -8.85
CA MET A 115 -25.11 6.31 -9.49
C MET A 115 -26.29 5.83 -8.63
N LEU A 116 -26.09 5.68 -7.31
CA LEU A 116 -27.14 5.23 -6.38
C LEU A 116 -28.33 6.20 -6.26
N ARG A 117 -28.17 7.45 -6.72
CA ARG A 117 -29.25 8.43 -6.84
C ARG A 117 -30.17 8.14 -8.04
N PHE A 118 -29.66 7.51 -9.08
CA PHE A 118 -30.40 7.19 -10.31
C PHE A 118 -30.76 5.72 -10.44
N TRP A 119 -30.03 4.84 -9.75
CA TRP A 119 -30.21 3.40 -9.81
C TRP A 119 -30.09 2.77 -8.43
N GLN A 120 -31.03 1.89 -8.07
CA GLN A 120 -30.97 1.11 -6.83
C GLN A 120 -31.24 -0.37 -7.15
N PRO A 121 -30.64 -1.32 -6.41
CA PRO A 121 -30.89 -2.74 -6.62
C PRO A 121 -32.36 -3.06 -6.36
N LYS A 122 -32.93 -3.94 -7.20
CA LYS A 122 -34.34 -4.34 -7.10
C LYS A 122 -34.64 -5.12 -5.83
N GLU A 123 -33.67 -5.91 -5.37
CA GLU A 123 -33.75 -6.68 -4.14
C GLU A 123 -32.74 -6.13 -3.14
N ILE A 124 -33.21 -5.77 -1.96
CA ILE A 124 -32.35 -5.36 -0.85
C ILE A 124 -31.95 -6.63 -0.11
N TRP A 125 -30.69 -7.05 -0.30
CA TRP A 125 -30.12 -8.15 0.45
C TRP A 125 -29.87 -7.72 1.90
N ARG A 126 -30.29 -8.55 2.86
CA ARG A 126 -30.10 -8.33 4.30
C ARG A 126 -29.64 -9.61 4.97
N PHE A 127 -28.93 -9.46 6.08
CA PHE A 127 -28.66 -10.60 6.94
C PHE A 127 -29.95 -11.09 7.62
N PRO A 128 -30.06 -12.39 7.95
CA PRO A 128 -31.25 -12.94 8.59
C PRO A 128 -31.64 -12.26 9.91
N ASP A 129 -30.65 -11.72 10.63
CA ASP A 129 -30.81 -11.10 11.95
C ASP A 129 -30.86 -9.55 11.89
N GLU A 130 -30.90 -8.94 10.70
CA GLU A 130 -30.96 -7.48 10.59
C GLU A 130 -32.38 -6.96 10.82
N PRO A 131 -32.56 -5.96 11.71
CA PRO A 131 -33.85 -5.30 11.90
C PRO A 131 -34.32 -4.66 10.59
N SER A 132 -35.64 -4.58 10.44
CA SER A 132 -36.24 -3.99 9.25
C SER A 132 -35.89 -2.50 9.14
N HIS A 133 -35.83 -1.95 7.92
CA HIS A 133 -35.54 -0.52 7.71
C HIS A 133 -36.49 0.40 8.49
N ALA A 134 -37.74 -0.04 8.74
CA ALA A 134 -38.71 0.67 9.55
C ALA A 134 -38.29 0.81 11.04
N GLU A 135 -37.48 -0.12 11.57
CA GLU A 135 -36.99 -0.11 12.96
C GLU A 135 -35.76 0.78 13.14
N MET A 136 -34.97 1.01 12.08
CA MET A 136 -33.78 1.90 12.12
C MET A 136 -34.10 3.38 11.93
N VAL A 137 -35.26 3.72 11.36
CA VAL A 137 -35.66 5.11 11.02
C VAL A 137 -36.25 5.87 12.23
N ALA A 138 -36.18 5.27 13.43
CA ALA A 138 -36.66 5.91 14.67
C ALA A 138 -35.80 7.10 15.14
N ASP A 139 -34.59 7.28 14.60
CA ASP A 139 -33.75 8.44 14.93
C ASP A 139 -34.18 9.70 14.17
N ALA A 140 -34.25 10.82 14.89
CA ALA A 140 -34.59 12.11 14.31
C ALA A 140 -33.59 12.49 13.19
N PRO A 141 -34.05 13.10 12.08
CA PRO A 141 -33.18 13.49 10.99
C PRO A 141 -32.11 14.48 11.48
N LEU A 142 -30.86 14.16 11.19
CA LEU A 142 -29.72 14.99 11.57
C LEU A 142 -29.82 16.37 10.92
N THR A 143 -29.51 17.42 11.69
CA THR A 143 -29.46 18.78 11.15
C THR A 143 -28.26 18.94 10.21
N THR A 144 -28.40 19.79 9.19
CA THR A 144 -27.29 20.10 8.25
C THR A 144 -26.02 20.53 8.97
N ARG A 145 -26.14 21.24 10.09
CA ARG A 145 -25.01 21.68 10.91
C ARG A 145 -24.29 20.50 11.58
N GLN A 146 -25.02 19.51 12.09
CA GLN A 146 -24.42 18.29 12.66
C GLN A 146 -23.71 17.48 11.58
N VAL A 147 -24.32 17.36 10.40
CA VAL A 147 -23.71 16.68 9.26
C VAL A 147 -22.42 17.38 8.85
N VAL A 148 -22.45 18.69 8.60
CA VAL A 148 -21.24 19.45 8.22
C VAL A 148 -20.15 19.29 9.29
N ASN A 149 -20.47 19.48 10.57
CA ASN A 149 -19.49 19.33 11.65
C ASN A 149 -18.88 17.93 11.73
N ALA A 150 -19.66 16.88 11.47
CA ALA A 150 -19.16 15.50 11.46
C ALA A 150 -18.21 15.23 10.29
N TRP A 151 -18.40 15.92 9.16
CA TRP A 151 -17.57 15.77 7.95
C TRP A 151 -16.29 16.61 7.95
N MET A 152 -16.22 17.70 8.73
CA MET A 152 -15.05 18.60 8.73
C MET A 152 -13.69 17.91 9.00
N PRO A 153 -13.56 16.96 9.95
CA PRO A 153 -12.30 16.24 10.15
C PRO A 153 -11.78 15.56 8.87
N TRP A 154 -12.70 14.93 8.14
CA TRP A 154 -12.41 14.25 6.90
C TRP A 154 -12.08 15.22 5.77
N VAL A 155 -12.74 16.37 5.72
CA VAL A 155 -12.42 17.44 4.76
C VAL A 155 -11.02 17.99 4.99
N PHE A 156 -10.66 18.34 6.24
CA PHE A 156 -9.31 18.82 6.55
C PHE A 156 -8.24 17.80 6.23
N LEU A 157 -8.49 16.53 6.58
CA LEU A 157 -7.59 15.43 6.25
C LEU A 157 -7.40 15.33 4.73
N SER A 158 -8.50 15.29 3.97
CA SER A 158 -8.46 15.14 2.51
C SER A 158 -7.71 16.29 1.83
N VAL A 159 -7.98 17.54 2.22
CA VAL A 159 -7.32 18.73 1.67
C VAL A 159 -5.83 18.72 1.96
N LEU A 160 -5.42 18.47 3.21
CA LEU A 160 -4.00 18.48 3.58
C LEU A 160 -3.23 17.28 3.03
N VAL A 161 -3.85 16.10 2.99
CA VAL A 161 -3.29 14.92 2.32
C VAL A 161 -3.07 15.17 0.84
N PHE A 162 -4.04 15.77 0.16
CA PHE A 162 -3.91 16.12 -1.25
C PHE A 162 -2.81 17.17 -1.47
N ALA A 163 -2.78 18.22 -0.65
CA ALA A 163 -1.76 19.25 -0.70
C ALA A 163 -0.35 18.69 -0.45
N TRP A 164 -0.14 17.87 0.60
CA TRP A 164 1.15 17.25 0.91
C TRP A 164 1.55 16.15 -0.10
N GLY A 165 0.58 15.51 -0.75
CA GLY A 165 0.83 14.53 -1.80
C GLY A 165 1.30 15.16 -3.12
N TRP A 166 1.00 16.44 -3.34
CA TRP A 166 1.27 17.15 -4.58
C TRP A 166 2.78 17.43 -4.79
N PRO A 167 3.38 17.08 -5.95
CA PRO A 167 4.82 17.21 -6.18
C PRO A 167 5.35 18.63 -5.97
N ALA A 168 4.65 19.65 -6.45
CA ALA A 168 5.10 21.04 -6.30
C ALA A 168 5.15 21.49 -4.84
N VAL A 169 4.22 21.01 -4.00
CA VAL A 169 4.21 21.29 -2.56
C VAL A 169 5.36 20.57 -1.88
N LYS A 170 5.60 19.29 -2.21
CA LYS A 170 6.74 18.54 -1.67
C LYS A 170 8.08 19.18 -2.01
N VAL A 171 8.29 19.59 -3.26
CA VAL A 171 9.51 20.27 -3.70
C VAL A 171 9.69 21.58 -2.93
N THR A 172 8.62 22.37 -2.80
CA THR A 172 8.65 23.63 -2.04
C THR A 172 8.97 23.38 -0.57
N LEU A 173 8.32 22.42 0.07
CA LEU A 173 8.55 22.07 1.48
C LEU A 173 9.93 21.47 1.73
N ASN A 174 10.59 20.90 0.71
CA ASN A 174 11.95 20.36 0.79
C ASN A 174 13.05 21.38 0.50
N GLY A 175 12.71 22.67 0.37
CA GLY A 175 13.69 23.72 0.10
C GLY A 175 13.68 24.27 -1.32
N GLY A 176 12.70 23.91 -2.15
CA GLY A 176 12.59 24.35 -3.54
C GLY A 176 13.41 23.48 -4.52
N PRO A 177 13.28 23.74 -5.83
CA PRO A 177 14.08 23.08 -6.86
C PRO A 177 15.60 23.32 -6.65
N PRO A 178 16.48 22.40 -7.08
CA PRO A 178 17.93 22.56 -6.94
C PRO A 178 18.47 23.85 -7.58
N ASP A 179 17.83 24.32 -8.64
CA ASP A 179 18.14 25.53 -9.41
C ASP A 179 17.60 26.82 -8.75
N ARG A 180 16.60 26.71 -7.86
CA ARG A 180 15.96 27.85 -7.19
C ARG A 180 15.57 27.51 -5.75
N PRO A 181 16.55 27.47 -4.82
CA PRO A 181 16.27 27.17 -3.43
C PRO A 181 15.42 28.27 -2.80
N ASN A 182 14.48 27.88 -1.94
CA ASN A 182 13.66 28.79 -1.15
C ASN A 182 14.17 28.89 0.29
N ALA A 183 13.49 29.68 1.13
CA ALA A 183 13.87 29.90 2.53
C ALA A 183 13.88 28.63 3.41
N LEU A 184 13.31 27.52 2.94
CA LEU A 184 13.24 26.25 3.66
C LEU A 184 14.43 25.32 3.35
N ALA A 185 15.29 25.69 2.39
CA ALA A 185 16.44 24.90 1.99
C ALA A 185 17.41 24.69 3.16
N GLY A 186 17.83 23.43 3.37
CA GLY A 186 18.74 23.04 4.46
C GLY A 186 18.09 22.86 5.84
N TYR A 187 16.88 23.36 6.06
CA TYR A 187 16.15 23.18 7.34
C TYR A 187 15.14 22.04 7.32
N THR A 188 14.61 21.72 6.15
CA THR A 188 13.45 20.83 5.99
C THR A 188 13.80 19.43 5.49
N LYS A 189 14.97 19.29 4.86
CA LYS A 189 15.55 18.03 4.42
C LYS A 189 16.96 17.89 4.97
N PHE A 190 17.18 16.88 5.82
CA PHE A 190 18.51 16.52 6.30
C PHE A 190 19.02 15.29 5.57
N THR A 191 20.28 15.34 5.14
CA THR A 191 20.97 14.21 4.52
C THR A 191 22.11 13.78 5.43
N LEU A 192 21.96 12.63 6.07
CA LEU A 192 22.90 12.10 7.05
C LEU A 192 23.60 10.86 6.46
N PRO A 193 24.89 10.95 6.08
CA PRO A 193 25.65 9.77 5.69
C PRO A 193 25.81 8.85 6.91
N VAL A 194 25.58 7.55 6.73
CA VAL A 194 25.66 6.58 7.84
C VAL A 194 27.13 6.42 8.25
N PRO A 195 27.51 6.82 9.48
CA PRO A 195 28.90 6.75 9.93
C PRO A 195 29.45 5.33 9.83
N GLY A 196 30.64 5.17 9.25
CA GLY A 196 31.30 3.87 9.13
C GLY A 196 30.77 2.93 8.04
N LEU A 197 29.65 3.26 7.37
CA LEU A 197 29.06 2.43 6.31
C LEU A 197 29.03 3.11 4.94
N HIS A 198 28.88 4.44 4.91
CA HIS A 198 28.81 5.19 3.66
C HIS A 198 30.05 4.94 2.78
N ASN A 199 29.82 4.48 1.54
CA ASN A 199 30.85 4.14 0.55
C ASN A 199 31.86 3.07 1.02
N ARG A 200 31.45 2.15 1.90
CA ARG A 200 32.31 1.06 2.39
C ARG A 200 31.97 -0.30 1.79
N VAL A 201 30.77 -0.47 1.27
CA VAL A 201 30.29 -1.74 0.71
C VAL A 201 30.40 -1.69 -0.81
N TYR A 202 30.92 -2.77 -1.39
CA TYR A 202 31.06 -2.93 -2.83
C TYR A 202 30.40 -4.25 -3.23
N ARG A 203 29.61 -4.23 -4.30
CA ARG A 203 29.07 -5.46 -4.89
C ARG A 203 30.15 -6.15 -5.73
N THR A 204 30.03 -7.46 -5.91
CA THR A 204 30.95 -8.27 -6.72
C THR A 204 30.17 -9.01 -7.81
N ALA A 205 30.89 -9.64 -8.74
CA ALA A 205 30.27 -10.52 -9.72
C ALA A 205 29.65 -11.75 -9.03
N PRO A 206 28.52 -12.28 -9.52
CA PRO A 206 27.77 -11.85 -10.72
C PRO A 206 26.76 -10.73 -10.45
N VAL A 207 26.60 -10.28 -9.21
CA VAL A 207 25.52 -9.38 -8.74
C VAL A 207 25.64 -7.96 -9.30
N ALA A 208 26.87 -7.50 -9.54
CA ALA A 208 27.14 -6.24 -10.21
C ALA A 208 28.23 -6.46 -11.28
N PRO A 209 28.25 -5.67 -12.37
CA PRO A 209 29.33 -5.72 -13.33
C PRO A 209 30.66 -5.34 -12.67
N VAL A 210 31.67 -6.17 -12.90
CA VAL A 210 33.04 -5.97 -12.40
C VAL A 210 33.96 -5.86 -13.61
N ALA A 211 34.85 -4.87 -13.59
CA ALA A 211 35.83 -4.67 -14.65
C ALA A 211 36.76 -5.90 -14.76
N GLU A 212 37.23 -6.18 -15.97
CA GLU A 212 38.13 -7.31 -16.21
C GLU A 212 39.42 -7.16 -15.37
N GLY A 213 39.71 -8.18 -14.53
CA GLY A 213 40.84 -8.16 -13.59
C GLY A 213 40.59 -7.49 -12.24
N ALA A 214 39.37 -7.00 -11.95
CA ALA A 214 38.99 -6.50 -10.64
C ALA A 214 38.16 -7.53 -9.84
N ASP A 215 38.25 -7.47 -8.51
CA ASP A 215 37.50 -8.36 -7.61
C ASP A 215 36.12 -7.81 -7.21
N ARG A 216 35.86 -6.51 -7.48
CA ARG A 216 34.66 -5.79 -7.02
C ARG A 216 34.24 -4.68 -7.98
N ALA A 217 32.98 -4.27 -7.89
CA ALA A 217 32.42 -3.16 -8.67
C ALA A 217 33.17 -1.84 -8.41
N ALA A 218 33.17 -0.95 -9.39
CA ALA A 218 33.88 0.33 -9.32
C ALA A 218 33.23 1.31 -8.32
N GLU A 219 31.90 1.30 -8.24
CA GLU A 219 31.15 2.20 -7.37
C GLU A 219 30.77 1.55 -6.04
N ALA A 220 31.00 2.28 -4.96
CA ALA A 220 30.58 1.87 -3.63
C ALA A 220 29.09 2.17 -3.41
N GLU A 221 28.44 1.34 -2.62
CA GLU A 221 27.05 1.54 -2.21
C GLU A 221 26.90 2.77 -1.30
N LYS A 222 25.98 3.65 -1.67
CA LYS A 222 25.69 4.88 -0.93
C LYS A 222 24.75 4.61 0.25
N ALA A 223 25.30 4.54 1.46
CA ALA A 223 24.52 4.48 2.69
C ALA A 223 24.21 5.89 3.22
N VAL A 224 23.08 6.46 2.80
CA VAL A 224 22.65 7.82 3.19
C VAL A 224 21.21 7.82 3.70
N MET A 225 20.99 8.41 4.86
CA MET A 225 19.67 8.62 5.44
C MET A 225 19.17 10.02 5.13
N GLU A 226 18.20 10.12 4.24
CA GLU A 226 17.46 11.36 3.99
C GLU A 226 16.25 11.47 4.93
N VAL A 227 16.10 12.63 5.59
CA VAL A 227 15.01 12.93 6.52
C VAL A 227 14.30 14.23 6.10
N PRO A 228 13.30 14.14 5.21
CA PRO A 228 12.48 15.28 4.79
C PRO A 228 11.30 15.51 5.74
N TRP A 229 11.57 15.90 7.00
CA TRP A 229 10.56 15.87 8.07
C TRP A 229 9.29 16.69 7.76
N LEU A 230 9.42 17.87 7.13
CA LEU A 230 8.26 18.73 6.84
C LEU A 230 7.45 18.24 5.63
N ALA A 231 8.14 17.74 4.59
CA ALA A 231 7.50 17.26 3.36
C ALA A 231 6.93 15.82 3.50
N THR A 232 7.20 15.13 4.61
CA THR A 232 6.56 13.83 4.88
C THR A 232 5.05 14.01 5.04
N THR A 233 4.32 13.05 4.47
CA THR A 233 2.86 12.95 4.56
C THR A 233 2.31 13.07 5.99
N GLY A 234 3.01 12.48 6.96
CA GLY A 234 2.60 12.46 8.36
C GLY A 234 2.41 13.87 8.93
N THR A 235 3.21 14.84 8.49
CA THR A 235 3.11 16.23 8.90
C THR A 235 1.80 16.86 8.41
N GLY A 236 1.37 16.59 7.18
CA GLY A 236 0.08 17.05 6.67
C GLY A 236 -1.11 16.45 7.44
N ILE A 237 -1.06 15.16 7.78
CA ILE A 237 -2.08 14.48 8.60
C ILE A 237 -2.13 15.06 10.02
N PHE A 238 -0.96 15.34 10.61
CA PHE A 238 -0.89 15.95 11.93
C PHE A 238 -1.48 17.36 11.96
N LEU A 239 -1.20 18.18 10.93
CA LEU A 239 -1.84 19.48 10.77
C LEU A 239 -3.36 19.37 10.61
N ALA A 240 -3.86 18.35 9.89
CA ALA A 240 -5.30 18.10 9.78
C ALA A 240 -5.94 17.76 11.13
N ALA A 241 -5.24 16.99 11.97
CA ALA A 241 -5.68 16.70 13.33
C ALA A 241 -5.72 17.96 14.20
N ILE A 242 -4.76 18.88 14.07
CA ILE A 242 -4.77 20.18 14.77
C ILE A 242 -5.95 21.03 14.31
N LEU A 243 -6.17 21.18 13.00
CA LEU A 243 -7.30 21.94 12.46
C LEU A 243 -8.64 21.36 12.90
N THR A 244 -8.74 20.03 12.95
CA THR A 244 -9.91 19.31 13.47
C THR A 244 -10.15 19.63 14.95
N ALA A 245 -9.11 19.57 15.78
CA ALA A 245 -9.21 19.88 17.20
C ALA A 245 -9.65 21.32 17.45
N LEU A 246 -9.14 22.27 16.66
CA LEU A 246 -9.54 23.68 16.71
C LEU A 246 -11.00 23.86 16.27
N TRP A 247 -11.43 23.20 15.18
CA TRP A 247 -12.80 23.28 14.68
C TRP A 247 -13.82 22.72 15.67
N LEU A 248 -13.54 21.53 16.20
CA LEU A 248 -14.39 20.86 17.18
C LEU A 248 -14.24 21.43 18.60
N ARG A 249 -13.34 22.41 18.79
CA ARG A 249 -13.05 23.07 20.07
C ARG A 249 -12.65 22.08 21.17
N ILE A 250 -11.86 21.08 20.81
CA ILE A 250 -11.32 20.10 21.75
C ILE A 250 -10.30 20.82 22.65
N PRO A 251 -10.39 20.72 23.98
CA PRO A 251 -9.46 21.38 24.87
C PRO A 251 -8.04 20.82 24.69
N ALA A 252 -7.03 21.69 24.71
CA ALA A 252 -5.64 21.32 24.42
C ALA A 252 -5.11 20.18 25.31
N ARG A 253 -5.56 20.12 26.57
CA ARG A 253 -5.21 19.04 27.50
C ARG A 253 -5.68 17.68 27.01
N GLU A 254 -6.91 17.59 26.50
CA GLU A 254 -7.45 16.35 25.95
C GLU A 254 -6.73 15.97 24.65
N PHE A 255 -6.46 16.94 23.79
CA PHE A 255 -5.71 16.71 22.55
C PHE A 255 -4.31 16.13 22.84
N VAL A 256 -3.55 16.74 23.76
CA VAL A 256 -2.21 16.27 24.14
C VAL A 256 -2.27 14.92 24.84
N ALA A 257 -3.25 14.70 25.71
CA ALA A 257 -3.44 13.41 26.37
C ALA A 257 -3.71 12.29 25.36
N GLN A 258 -4.57 12.54 24.36
CA GLN A 258 -4.86 11.57 23.31
C GLN A 258 -3.68 11.36 22.37
N PHE A 259 -2.92 12.42 22.05
CA PHE A 259 -1.68 12.29 21.28
C PHE A 259 -0.67 11.40 22.00
N GLY A 260 -0.43 11.63 23.29
CA GLY A 260 0.47 10.81 24.10
C GLY A 260 0.01 9.36 24.20
N ARG A 261 -1.29 9.12 24.38
CA ARG A 261 -1.88 7.78 24.37
C ARG A 261 -1.69 7.08 23.03
N THR A 262 -1.91 7.78 21.92
CA THR A 262 -1.72 7.24 20.57
C THR A 262 -0.26 6.86 20.32
N VAL A 263 0.69 7.72 20.70
CA VAL A 263 2.14 7.42 20.60
C VAL A 263 2.49 6.17 21.42
N TRP A 264 1.94 6.05 22.64
CA TRP A 264 2.15 4.88 23.48
C TRP A 264 1.57 3.62 22.85
N GLU A 265 0.35 3.66 22.32
CA GLU A 265 -0.30 2.54 21.65
C GLU A 265 0.48 2.10 20.39
N MET A 266 1.02 3.05 19.62
CA MET A 266 1.77 2.78 18.39
C MET A 266 3.25 2.39 18.60
N ARG A 267 3.78 2.43 19.83
CA ARG A 267 5.23 2.22 20.09
C ARG A 267 5.79 0.91 19.54
N TRP A 268 5.01 -0.18 19.63
CA TRP A 268 5.44 -1.49 19.13
C TRP A 268 5.39 -1.57 17.61
N ALA A 269 4.41 -0.90 16.98
CA ALA A 269 4.34 -0.80 15.53
C ALA A 269 5.53 0.01 14.99
N LEU A 270 5.85 1.15 15.61
CA LEU A 270 7.01 1.97 15.24
C LEU A 270 8.33 1.21 15.42
N PHE A 271 8.49 0.52 16.54
CA PHE A 271 9.67 -0.33 16.79
C PHE A 271 9.80 -1.41 15.71
N THR A 272 8.71 -2.10 15.38
CA THR A 272 8.71 -3.16 14.36
C THR A 272 9.12 -2.62 12.99
N ILE A 273 8.53 -1.50 12.54
CA ILE A 273 8.89 -0.88 11.26
C ILE A 273 10.37 -0.48 11.24
N ALA A 274 10.87 0.13 12.32
CA ALA A 274 12.27 0.51 12.43
C ALA A 274 13.20 -0.72 12.38
N SER A 275 12.89 -1.78 13.12
CA SER A 275 13.66 -3.04 13.10
C SER A 275 13.63 -3.71 11.74
N MET A 276 12.49 -3.67 11.03
CA MET A 276 12.36 -4.26 9.70
C MET A 276 13.16 -3.49 8.64
N LEU A 277 13.13 -2.16 8.67
CA LEU A 277 14.00 -1.34 7.82
C LEU A 277 15.48 -1.57 8.15
N ALA A 278 15.83 -1.66 9.44
CA ALA A 278 17.19 -1.98 9.86
C ALA A 278 17.63 -3.36 9.34
N LEU A 279 16.79 -4.39 9.45
CA LEU A 279 17.06 -5.72 8.92
C LEU A 279 17.21 -5.71 7.39
N ALA A 280 16.32 -5.00 6.69
CA ALA A 280 16.39 -4.83 5.23
C ALA A 280 17.70 -4.19 4.77
N PHE A 281 18.11 -3.08 5.38
CA PHE A 281 19.40 -2.46 5.05
C PHE A 281 20.58 -3.32 5.49
N THR A 282 20.49 -4.02 6.62
CA THR A 282 21.55 -4.93 7.10
C THR A 282 21.74 -6.10 6.14
N THR A 283 20.66 -6.72 5.67
CA THR A 283 20.72 -7.82 4.69
C THR A 283 21.19 -7.35 3.32
N LYS A 284 20.79 -6.15 2.89
CA LYS A 284 21.30 -5.48 1.68
C LYS A 284 22.81 -5.23 1.72
N TYR A 285 23.30 -4.58 2.77
CA TYR A 285 24.72 -4.24 2.89
C TYR A 285 25.59 -5.43 3.30
N GLY A 286 25.02 -6.44 3.94
CA GLY A 286 25.67 -7.71 4.27
C GLY A 286 25.72 -8.72 3.12
N GLY A 287 25.01 -8.48 2.01
CA GLY A 287 25.00 -9.37 0.83
C GLY A 287 24.14 -10.64 0.98
N SER A 288 23.37 -10.76 2.06
CA SER A 288 22.44 -11.88 2.26
C SER A 288 21.32 -11.86 1.22
N ASP A 289 20.82 -10.67 0.86
CA ASP A 289 19.81 -10.49 -0.18
C ASP A 289 20.32 -10.93 -1.56
N ALA A 290 21.58 -10.66 -1.87
CA ALA A 290 22.26 -11.08 -3.08
C ALA A 290 22.41 -12.60 -3.17
N THR A 291 22.82 -13.23 -2.07
CA THR A 291 22.98 -14.69 -2.00
C THR A 291 21.62 -15.40 -2.18
N MET A 292 20.57 -14.91 -1.51
CA MET A 292 19.22 -15.45 -1.69
C MET A 292 18.67 -15.19 -3.09
N GLY A 293 18.92 -14.01 -3.66
CA GLY A 293 18.50 -13.67 -5.02
C GLY A 293 19.14 -14.61 -6.05
N LEU A 294 20.43 -14.89 -5.90
CA LEU A 294 21.13 -15.88 -6.72
C LEU A 294 20.53 -17.28 -6.59
N ALA A 295 20.18 -17.71 -5.38
CA ALA A 295 19.51 -19.00 -5.19
C ALA A 295 18.16 -19.07 -5.93
N PHE A 296 17.41 -17.97 -5.99
CA PHE A 296 16.14 -17.94 -6.72
C PHE A 296 16.29 -17.90 -8.24
N THR A 297 17.48 -17.64 -8.79
CA THR A 297 17.72 -17.77 -10.23
C THR A 297 17.53 -19.22 -10.72
N HIS A 298 17.66 -20.22 -9.85
CA HIS A 298 17.38 -21.62 -10.19
C HIS A 298 15.91 -21.87 -10.56
N THR A 299 14.99 -20.97 -10.22
CA THR A 299 13.58 -21.02 -10.64
C THR A 299 13.41 -20.79 -12.15
N GLY A 300 14.39 -20.15 -12.79
CA GLY A 300 14.45 -19.93 -14.24
C GLY A 300 13.26 -19.14 -14.78
N TRP A 301 12.73 -19.58 -15.92
CA TRP A 301 11.64 -18.92 -16.64
C TRP A 301 10.33 -18.79 -15.86
N PHE A 302 10.14 -19.57 -14.79
CA PHE A 302 8.91 -19.53 -14.00
C PHE A 302 8.98 -18.54 -12.83
N TYR A 303 10.12 -17.88 -12.64
CA TYR A 303 10.31 -16.89 -11.58
C TYR A 303 9.28 -15.74 -11.57
N PRO A 304 8.85 -15.17 -12.71
CA PRO A 304 7.83 -14.12 -12.72
C PRO A 304 6.52 -14.50 -12.02
N PHE A 305 6.13 -15.77 -12.06
CA PHE A 305 4.95 -16.25 -11.33
C PHE A 305 5.15 -16.27 -9.81
N PHE A 306 6.35 -16.66 -9.36
CA PHE A 306 6.69 -16.73 -7.93
C PHE A 306 7.08 -15.37 -7.32
N ALA A 307 7.48 -14.39 -8.12
CA ALA A 307 7.87 -13.07 -7.64
C ALA A 307 6.75 -12.40 -6.80
N PRO A 308 5.48 -12.33 -7.26
CA PRO A 308 4.36 -11.91 -6.41
C PRO A 308 4.14 -12.74 -5.15
N LEU A 309 4.39 -14.06 -5.21
CA LEU A 309 4.18 -14.96 -4.07
C LEU A 309 5.23 -14.73 -2.96
N LEU A 310 6.44 -14.31 -3.31
CA LEU A 310 7.43 -13.84 -2.33
C LEU A 310 6.94 -12.57 -1.61
N GLY A 311 6.41 -11.61 -2.37
CA GLY A 311 5.81 -10.40 -1.81
C GLY A 311 4.62 -10.70 -0.89
N TRP A 312 3.73 -11.59 -1.35
CA TRP A 312 2.59 -12.13 -0.60
C TRP A 312 3.02 -12.75 0.73
N LEU A 313 4.03 -13.63 0.71
CA LEU A 313 4.57 -14.27 1.91
C LEU A 313 5.17 -13.23 2.86
N GLY A 314 5.90 -12.26 2.30
CA GLY A 314 6.46 -11.16 3.08
C GLY A 314 5.39 -10.35 3.80
N VAL A 315 4.30 -9.98 3.14
CA VAL A 315 3.22 -9.23 3.80
C VAL A 315 2.44 -10.10 4.78
N ALA A 316 2.21 -11.37 4.47
CA ALA A 316 1.55 -12.30 5.38
C ALA A 316 2.28 -12.44 6.72
N LEU A 317 3.62 -12.50 6.67
CA LEU A 317 4.46 -12.62 7.86
C LEU A 317 4.62 -11.29 8.61
N THR A 318 4.68 -10.18 7.88
CA THR A 318 5.12 -8.89 8.44
C THR A 318 3.98 -7.92 8.71
N GLY A 319 2.80 -8.15 8.13
CA GLY A 319 1.65 -7.26 8.20
C GLY A 319 1.83 -5.94 7.45
N SER A 320 2.86 -5.78 6.62
CA SER A 320 3.14 -4.48 5.99
C SER A 320 3.79 -4.64 4.61
N ASP A 321 3.18 -4.04 3.60
CA ASP A 321 3.75 -4.01 2.25
C ASP A 321 5.06 -3.23 2.20
N THR A 322 5.15 -2.12 2.93
CA THR A 322 6.39 -1.36 3.13
C THR A 322 7.51 -2.23 3.65
N SER A 323 7.22 -3.07 4.64
CA SER A 323 8.23 -3.89 5.29
C SER A 323 8.61 -5.10 4.44
N SER A 324 7.65 -5.71 3.74
CA SER A 324 7.91 -6.76 2.74
C SER A 324 8.79 -6.23 1.60
N ASN A 325 8.45 -5.05 1.07
CA ASN A 325 9.22 -4.37 0.04
C ASN A 325 10.64 -4.04 0.51
N ALA A 326 10.80 -3.59 1.75
CA ALA A 326 12.12 -3.34 2.32
C ALA A 326 12.96 -4.63 2.34
N LEU A 327 12.39 -5.75 2.78
CA LEU A 327 13.09 -7.04 2.91
C LEU A 327 13.44 -7.67 1.55
N PHE A 328 12.51 -7.66 0.60
CA PHE A 328 12.63 -8.45 -0.63
C PHE A 328 12.89 -7.62 -1.89
N GLY A 329 12.74 -6.30 -1.86
CA GLY A 329 12.88 -5.45 -3.06
C GLY A 329 14.26 -5.54 -3.73
N SER A 330 15.34 -5.50 -2.95
CA SER A 330 16.71 -5.65 -3.48
C SER A 330 16.97 -7.07 -4.00
N LEU A 331 16.49 -8.11 -3.29
CA LEU A 331 16.56 -9.50 -3.74
C LEU A 331 15.86 -9.71 -5.08
N GLN A 332 14.64 -9.17 -5.23
CA GLN A 332 13.83 -9.26 -6.45
C GLN A 332 14.53 -8.61 -7.63
N ARG A 333 15.16 -7.44 -7.41
CA ARG A 333 15.99 -6.77 -8.42
C ARG A 333 17.14 -7.66 -8.87
N ILE A 334 17.92 -8.18 -7.93
CA ILE A 334 19.09 -9.02 -8.23
C ILE A 334 18.65 -10.25 -9.02
N THR A 335 17.59 -10.93 -8.58
CA THR A 335 17.10 -12.12 -9.27
C THR A 335 16.63 -11.80 -10.71
N ALA A 336 15.96 -10.67 -10.91
CA ALA A 336 15.56 -10.21 -12.23
C ALA A 336 16.75 -9.96 -13.16
N GLU A 337 17.77 -9.24 -12.68
CA GLU A 337 18.98 -8.93 -13.44
C GLU A 337 19.73 -10.21 -13.85
N GLN A 338 19.83 -11.19 -12.95
CA GLN A 338 20.51 -12.47 -13.24
C GLN A 338 19.73 -13.36 -14.21
N LEU A 339 18.40 -13.28 -14.21
CA LEU A 339 17.54 -14.04 -15.12
C LEU A 339 17.31 -13.32 -16.47
N GLY A 340 17.87 -12.12 -16.66
CA GLY A 340 17.59 -11.29 -17.84
C GLY A 340 16.13 -10.83 -17.92
N LEU A 341 15.43 -10.77 -16.79
CA LEU A 341 14.05 -10.28 -16.69
C LEU A 341 14.06 -8.77 -16.43
N ASN A 342 12.98 -8.07 -16.80
CA ASN A 342 12.87 -6.66 -16.51
C ASN A 342 12.78 -6.41 -14.98
N PRO A 343 13.72 -5.67 -14.37
CA PRO A 343 13.72 -5.45 -12.93
C PRO A 343 12.50 -4.67 -12.42
N ILE A 344 11.99 -3.72 -13.20
CA ILE A 344 10.80 -2.94 -12.82
C ILE A 344 9.58 -3.86 -12.67
N LEU A 345 9.38 -4.79 -13.60
CA LEU A 345 8.28 -5.75 -13.55
C LEU A 345 8.36 -6.62 -12.29
N ILE A 346 9.50 -7.26 -12.05
CA ILE A 346 9.68 -8.22 -10.97
C ILE A 346 9.63 -7.53 -9.60
N VAL A 347 10.29 -6.38 -9.47
CA VAL A 347 10.32 -5.63 -8.22
C VAL A 347 8.94 -5.04 -7.90
N ALA A 348 8.23 -4.45 -8.88
CA ALA A 348 6.86 -3.97 -8.66
C ALA A 348 5.90 -5.12 -8.30
N SER A 349 6.09 -6.28 -8.92
CA SER A 349 5.31 -7.49 -8.65
C SER A 349 5.42 -7.97 -7.19
N ASN A 350 6.52 -7.66 -6.51
CA ASN A 350 6.65 -7.91 -5.07
C ASN A 350 5.61 -7.14 -4.27
N SER A 351 5.43 -5.85 -4.56
CA SER A 351 4.45 -5.01 -3.86
C SER A 351 3.02 -5.40 -4.24
N THR A 352 2.74 -5.63 -5.53
CA THR A 352 1.37 -5.99 -5.96
C THR A 352 0.94 -7.38 -5.50
N GLY A 353 1.87 -8.34 -5.40
CA GLY A 353 1.63 -9.62 -4.74
C GLY A 353 1.46 -9.48 -3.23
N GLY A 354 2.24 -8.60 -2.60
CA GLY A 354 2.15 -8.27 -1.18
C GLY A 354 0.77 -7.77 -0.74
N VAL A 355 0.10 -6.97 -1.58
CA VAL A 355 -1.30 -6.56 -1.38
C VAL A 355 -2.21 -7.75 -1.09
N MET A 356 -2.05 -8.86 -1.81
CA MET A 356 -2.87 -10.06 -1.64
C MET A 356 -2.56 -10.81 -0.35
N GLY A 357 -1.36 -10.62 0.22
CA GLY A 357 -0.93 -11.20 1.50
C GLY A 357 -1.52 -10.50 2.70
N LYS A 358 -1.99 -9.25 2.55
CA LYS A 358 -2.54 -8.45 3.65
C LYS A 358 -3.75 -9.09 4.33
N MET A 359 -4.59 -9.82 3.59
CA MET A 359 -5.75 -10.47 4.19
C MET A 359 -5.40 -11.61 5.17
N ILE A 360 -4.24 -12.26 5.01
CA ILE A 360 -3.81 -13.36 5.89
C ILE A 360 -2.78 -12.91 6.92
N ASP A 361 -2.55 -11.61 7.03
CA ASP A 361 -1.54 -11.11 7.95
C ASP A 361 -1.97 -11.34 9.41
N ALA A 362 -1.03 -11.84 10.21
CA ALA A 362 -1.32 -12.26 11.57
C ALA A 362 -1.82 -11.12 12.45
N GLN A 363 -1.35 -9.89 12.21
CA GLN A 363 -1.74 -8.71 13.00
C GLN A 363 -3.20 -8.35 12.76
N SER A 364 -3.61 -8.26 11.48
CA SER A 364 -4.98 -7.97 11.09
C SER A 364 -5.94 -9.07 11.52
N ILE A 365 -5.53 -10.34 11.47
CA ILE A 365 -6.35 -11.46 11.96
C ILE A 365 -6.58 -11.34 13.48
N VAL A 366 -5.55 -11.04 14.26
CA VAL A 366 -5.67 -10.86 15.72
C VAL A 366 -6.56 -9.65 16.03
N VAL A 367 -6.39 -8.53 15.33
CA VAL A 367 -7.24 -7.34 15.50
C VAL A 367 -8.70 -7.67 15.16
N ALA A 368 -8.95 -8.38 14.06
CA ALA A 368 -10.29 -8.80 13.67
C ALA A 368 -10.91 -9.76 14.70
N ALA A 369 -10.14 -10.72 15.22
CA ALA A 369 -10.59 -11.63 16.27
C ALA A 369 -11.00 -10.88 17.55
N VAL A 370 -10.18 -9.92 17.99
CA VAL A 370 -10.47 -9.12 19.18
C VAL A 370 -11.67 -8.21 18.96
N ALA A 371 -11.74 -7.51 17.82
CA ALA A 371 -12.84 -6.59 17.49
C ALA A 371 -14.20 -7.29 17.37
N THR A 372 -14.19 -8.55 16.94
CA THR A 372 -15.41 -9.36 16.78
C THR A 372 -15.71 -10.27 17.98
N GLY A 373 -14.95 -10.16 19.07
CA GLY A 373 -15.17 -10.95 20.30
C GLY A 373 -14.80 -12.43 20.17
N GLN A 374 -14.03 -12.82 19.14
CA GLN A 374 -13.62 -14.18 18.83
C GLN A 374 -12.18 -14.49 19.31
N ARG A 375 -11.84 -14.15 20.56
CA ARG A 375 -10.50 -14.44 21.13
C ARG A 375 -10.20 -15.94 21.08
N GLY A 376 -9.06 -16.34 20.52
CA GLY A 376 -8.73 -17.76 20.29
C GLY A 376 -9.36 -18.36 19.02
N GLY A 377 -10.09 -17.56 18.24
CA GLY A 377 -10.73 -17.94 16.98
C GLY A 377 -9.91 -17.59 15.72
N GLU A 378 -8.67 -17.13 15.87
CA GLU A 378 -7.81 -16.63 14.80
C GLU A 378 -7.63 -17.68 13.69
N GLY A 379 -7.48 -18.96 14.07
CA GLY A 379 -7.34 -20.06 13.11
C GLY A 379 -8.58 -20.26 12.23
N LYS A 380 -9.78 -19.96 12.72
CA LYS A 380 -11.02 -20.02 11.90
C LYS A 380 -11.07 -18.87 10.90
N ILE A 381 -10.68 -17.66 11.34
CA ILE A 381 -10.59 -16.48 10.47
C ILE A 381 -9.54 -16.71 9.39
N LEU A 382 -8.34 -17.19 9.76
CA LEU A 382 -7.27 -17.53 8.81
C LEU A 382 -7.77 -18.54 7.77
N ARG A 383 -8.36 -19.66 8.19
CA ARG A 383 -8.89 -20.68 7.26
C ARG A 383 -9.93 -20.11 6.30
N PHE A 384 -10.74 -19.17 6.76
CA PHE A 384 -11.73 -18.51 5.92
C PHE A 384 -11.08 -17.67 4.82
N VAL A 385 -10.11 -16.81 5.17
CA VAL A 385 -9.48 -15.88 4.19
C VAL A 385 -8.34 -16.49 3.38
N PHE A 386 -7.73 -17.58 3.85
CA PHE A 386 -6.53 -18.18 3.26
C PHE A 386 -6.66 -18.51 1.77
N LEU A 387 -7.72 -19.22 1.38
CA LEU A 387 -7.92 -19.61 -0.02
C LEU A 387 -8.15 -18.39 -0.92
N HIS A 388 -8.86 -17.38 -0.44
CA HIS A 388 -9.09 -16.13 -1.17
C HIS A 388 -7.75 -15.44 -1.46
N SER A 389 -6.84 -15.43 -0.46
CA SER A 389 -5.51 -14.84 -0.55
C SER A 389 -4.63 -15.54 -1.57
N VAL A 390 -4.56 -16.87 -1.51
CA VAL A 390 -3.73 -17.67 -2.40
C VAL A 390 -4.22 -17.57 -3.84
N VAL A 391 -5.53 -17.60 -4.07
CA VAL A 391 -6.09 -17.47 -5.43
C VAL A 391 -5.78 -16.10 -6.02
N LEU A 392 -5.97 -15.01 -5.27
CA LEU A 392 -5.65 -13.67 -5.76
C LEU A 392 -4.14 -13.51 -6.00
N ALA A 393 -3.29 -14.04 -5.12
CA ALA A 393 -1.85 -13.99 -5.29
C ALA A 393 -1.37 -14.79 -6.52
N ALA A 394 -1.97 -15.96 -6.78
CA ALA A 394 -1.70 -16.76 -7.98
C ALA A 394 -2.16 -16.06 -9.26
N LEU A 395 -3.28 -15.32 -9.22
CA LEU A 395 -3.73 -14.49 -10.33
C LEU A 395 -2.75 -13.34 -10.61
N VAL A 396 -2.18 -12.71 -9.58
CA VAL A 396 -1.09 -11.72 -9.77
C VAL A 396 0.13 -12.41 -10.39
N GLY A 397 0.51 -13.60 -9.90
CA GLY A 397 1.55 -14.45 -10.50
C GLY A 397 1.33 -14.70 -11.99
N ALA A 398 0.12 -15.10 -12.37
CA ALA A 398 -0.25 -15.34 -13.77
C ALA A 398 -0.18 -14.05 -14.62
N LEU A 399 -0.62 -12.92 -14.07
CA LEU A 399 -0.51 -11.62 -14.74
C LEU A 399 0.95 -11.20 -14.93
N THR A 400 1.79 -11.33 -13.90
CA THR A 400 3.23 -11.02 -13.96
C THR A 400 3.93 -11.91 -14.99
N MET A 401 3.57 -13.19 -15.05
CA MET A 401 4.06 -14.12 -16.08
C MET A 401 3.67 -13.67 -17.50
N ALA A 402 2.40 -13.28 -17.69
CA ALA A 402 1.94 -12.73 -18.96
C ALA A 402 2.68 -11.44 -19.32
N GLN A 403 2.92 -10.54 -18.38
CA GLN A 403 3.66 -9.29 -18.58
C GLN A 403 5.15 -9.52 -18.88
N ALA A 404 5.76 -10.58 -18.34
CA ALA A 404 7.15 -10.92 -18.61
C ALA A 404 7.37 -11.43 -20.04
N TYR A 405 6.41 -12.16 -20.62
CA TYR A 405 6.63 -12.91 -21.86
C TYR A 405 5.71 -12.53 -23.03
N VAL A 406 4.50 -12.06 -22.77
CA VAL A 406 3.47 -11.82 -23.80
C VAL A 406 3.07 -10.34 -23.87
N LEU A 407 2.82 -9.72 -22.71
CA LEU A 407 2.34 -8.35 -22.56
C LEU A 407 3.49 -7.41 -22.17
N THR A 408 4.65 -7.58 -22.79
CA THR A 408 5.87 -6.80 -22.49
C THR A 408 5.70 -5.31 -22.75
N TRP A 409 4.79 -4.94 -23.66
CA TRP A 409 4.38 -3.55 -23.93
C TRP A 409 3.76 -2.85 -22.71
N MET A 410 3.29 -3.60 -21.71
CA MET A 410 2.76 -3.04 -20.46
C MET A 410 3.87 -2.60 -19.50
N ILE A 411 5.12 -3.00 -19.72
CA ILE A 411 6.22 -2.60 -18.85
C ILE A 411 6.58 -1.14 -19.16
N PRO A 412 6.65 -0.24 -18.18
CA PRO A 412 7.03 1.15 -18.44
C PRO A 412 8.47 1.22 -18.95
N VAL A 413 8.69 2.09 -19.94
CA VAL A 413 10.03 2.38 -20.44
C VAL A 413 10.64 3.39 -19.47
N SER A 414 11.74 2.98 -18.83
CA SER A 414 12.54 3.81 -17.93
C SER A 414 13.40 4.81 -18.67
#